data_AF-A0A4Q1ZT71-F1
#
_entry.id   AF-A0A4Q1ZT71-F1
#
_cell.length_a   1.000
_cell.length_b   1.000
_cell.length_c   1.000
_cell.angle_alpha   90.00
_cell.angle_beta   90.00
_cell.angle_gamma   90.00
#
_symmetry.space_group_name_H-M   'P 1'
#
loop_
_entity.id
_entity.type
_entity.pdbx_description
1 polymer ?
#
loop_
_entity_poly.entity_id
_entity_poly.type
_entity_poly.pdbx_seq_one_letter_code
_entity_poly.pdbx_strand_id
1 'polypeptide(L)'
;MIRAQKVRLYPNQTMKKVLDDLCDYRRYCWNQGLALWNDMYDSSLVLDDRKLRPSERKVRDELVANKDDWQYQLSARCLQLAISDLGKAWGNFFNKAMPDWGKPKFKSKKAPRQGFKTDRAKVINGKLRLDKPRGIKTWYDIKFKGAKSLEGDLKVASIYRENDKYWASLPFEVEITKKGKTGNKTAVDINVGHINYTEGKVNTLPDHLKKLYKRIKHYQRQ
;
A
#
# COMPACT_ATOMS: atom_id res chain seq x y z
N MET A 1 3.10 6.47 -16.50
CA MET A 1 3.89 5.64 -15.55
C MET A 1 3.54 6.08 -14.14
N ILE A 2 3.50 5.17 -13.15
CA ILE A 2 3.24 5.56 -11.76
C ILE A 2 4.56 5.84 -11.04
N ARG A 3 4.68 7.03 -10.44
CA ARG A 3 5.79 7.41 -9.55
C ARG A 3 5.27 7.52 -8.12
N ALA A 4 5.67 6.58 -7.27
CA ALA A 4 5.30 6.58 -5.86
C ALA A 4 6.29 7.39 -5.02
N GLN A 5 5.77 8.27 -4.17
CA GLN A 5 6.58 9.09 -3.28
C GLN A 5 6.21 8.82 -1.82
N LYS A 6 7.21 8.49 -1.00
CA LYS A 6 7.06 8.32 0.45
C LYS A 6 7.26 9.67 1.14
N VAL A 7 6.24 10.13 1.87
CA VAL A 7 6.27 11.41 2.60
C VAL A 7 5.96 11.19 4.07
N ARG A 8 6.54 12.01 4.94
CA ARG A 8 6.21 12.06 6.38
C ARG A 8 5.07 13.05 6.60
N LEU A 9 4.03 12.63 7.30
CA LEU A 9 2.86 13.44 7.64
C LEU A 9 3.02 14.09 9.02
N TYR A 10 2.48 15.29 9.17
CA TYR A 10 2.44 16.09 10.41
C TYR A 10 1.00 16.52 10.71
N PRO A 11 0.12 15.57 11.10
CA PRO A 11 -1.26 15.86 11.45
C PRO A 11 -1.36 16.65 12.78
N ASN A 12 -2.37 17.52 12.87
CA ASN A 12 -2.79 18.10 14.15
C ASN A 12 -3.55 17.05 14.99
N GLN A 13 -3.92 17.40 16.23
CA GLN A 13 -4.56 16.45 17.14
C GLN A 13 -5.86 15.87 16.60
N THR A 14 -6.68 16.68 15.94
CA THR A 14 -7.93 16.23 15.29
C THR A 14 -7.63 15.20 14.20
N MET A 15 -6.69 15.49 13.29
CA MET A 15 -6.37 14.58 12.19
C MET A 15 -5.63 13.33 12.66
N LYS A 16 -4.88 13.37 13.78
CA LYS A 16 -4.32 12.14 14.37
C LYS A 16 -5.40 11.15 14.74
N LYS A 17 -6.46 11.60 15.42
CA LYS A 17 -7.61 10.77 15.77
C LYS A 17 -8.25 10.17 14.52
N VAL A 18 -8.52 10.99 13.50
CA VAL A 18 -9.07 10.53 12.21
C VAL A 18 -8.18 9.46 11.57
N LEU A 19 -6.86 9.67 11.55
CA LEU A 19 -5.93 8.71 10.96
C LEU A 19 -5.89 7.39 11.73
N ASP A 20 -5.88 7.44 13.06
CA ASP A 20 -5.91 6.26 13.92
C ASP A 20 -7.24 5.50 13.74
N ASP A 21 -8.38 6.20 13.74
CA ASP A 21 -9.71 5.62 13.53
C ASP A 21 -9.81 4.93 12.16
N LEU A 22 -9.27 5.56 11.10
CA LEU A 22 -9.23 4.96 9.75
C LEU A 22 -8.28 3.75 9.67
N CYS A 23 -7.16 3.75 10.40
CA CYS A 23 -6.27 2.59 10.50
C CYS A 23 -6.97 1.42 11.20
N ASP A 24 -7.65 1.70 12.33
CA ASP A 24 -8.41 0.71 13.09
C ASP A 24 -9.58 0.15 12.27
N TYR A 25 -10.29 1.01 11.56
CA TYR A 25 -11.40 0.61 10.69
C TYR A 25 -10.94 -0.22 9.48
N ARG A 26 -9.81 0.13 8.85
CA ARG A 26 -9.24 -0.69 7.77
C ARG A 26 -8.95 -2.12 8.22
N ARG A 27 -8.41 -2.25 9.44
CA ARG A 27 -8.11 -3.56 10.06
C ARG A 27 -9.41 -4.30 10.36
N TYR A 28 -10.39 -3.62 10.94
CA TYR A 28 -11.73 -4.16 11.20
C TYR A 28 -12.36 -4.73 9.92
N CYS A 29 -12.49 -3.92 8.85
CA CYS A 29 -13.07 -4.37 7.58
C CYS A 29 -12.31 -5.53 6.96
N TRP A 30 -10.97 -5.58 7.07
CA TRP A 30 -10.18 -6.72 6.59
C TRP A 30 -10.54 -7.99 7.35
N ASN A 31 -10.56 -7.92 8.68
CA ASN A 31 -10.80 -9.09 9.51
C ASN A 31 -12.23 -9.60 9.34
N GLN A 32 -13.22 -8.71 9.31
CA GLN A 32 -14.61 -9.06 9.01
C GLN A 32 -14.73 -9.66 7.61
N GLY A 33 -14.10 -9.05 6.62
CA GLY A 33 -14.09 -9.59 5.25
C GLY A 33 -13.43 -10.96 5.14
N LEU A 34 -12.34 -11.20 5.87
CA LEU A 34 -11.65 -12.49 5.86
C LEU A 34 -12.48 -13.57 6.58
N ALA A 35 -13.15 -13.23 7.69
CA ALA A 35 -14.05 -14.14 8.38
C ALA A 35 -15.20 -14.57 7.46
N LEU A 36 -15.94 -13.59 6.92
CA LEU A 36 -17.04 -13.84 6.00
C LEU A 36 -16.60 -14.61 4.75
N TRP A 37 -15.41 -14.31 4.21
CA TRP A 37 -14.85 -15.05 3.09
C TRP A 37 -14.66 -16.53 3.42
N ASN A 38 -14.14 -16.85 4.61
CA ASN A 38 -13.99 -18.23 5.05
C ASN A 38 -15.36 -18.89 5.26
N ASP A 39 -16.32 -18.22 5.90
CA ASP A 39 -17.66 -18.76 6.14
C ASP A 39 -18.39 -19.09 4.82
N MET A 40 -18.30 -18.21 3.82
CA MET A 40 -18.81 -18.44 2.47
C MET A 40 -18.13 -19.64 1.79
N TYR A 41 -16.81 -19.78 1.97
CA TYR A 41 -16.07 -20.89 1.40
C TYR A 41 -16.47 -22.22 2.06
N ASP A 42 -16.52 -22.27 3.38
CA ASP A 42 -16.89 -23.46 4.13
C ASP A 42 -18.34 -23.87 3.81
N SER A 43 -19.27 -22.91 3.74
CA SER A 43 -20.65 -23.16 3.30
C SER A 43 -20.71 -23.73 1.88
N SER A 44 -19.86 -23.24 0.96
CA SER A 44 -19.78 -23.76 -0.41
C SER A 44 -19.26 -25.20 -0.48
N LEU A 45 -18.44 -25.61 0.49
CA LEU A 45 -17.95 -26.98 0.59
C LEU A 45 -19.00 -27.91 1.20
N VAL A 46 -19.67 -27.49 2.26
CA VAL A 46 -20.71 -28.28 2.94
C VAL A 46 -21.91 -28.55 2.03
N LEU A 47 -22.32 -27.55 1.24
CA LEU A 47 -23.47 -27.66 0.35
C LEU A 47 -23.12 -28.12 -1.08
N ASP A 48 -21.83 -28.32 -1.37
CA ASP A 48 -21.27 -28.57 -2.72
C ASP A 48 -21.76 -27.58 -3.80
N ASP A 49 -22.12 -26.36 -3.39
CA ASP A 49 -22.59 -25.31 -4.30
C ASP A 49 -21.48 -24.31 -4.61
N ARG A 50 -20.92 -24.42 -5.82
CA ARG A 50 -19.89 -23.50 -6.33
C ARG A 50 -20.38 -22.05 -6.43
N LYS A 51 -21.68 -21.80 -6.53
CA LYS A 51 -22.24 -20.44 -6.53
C LYS A 51 -22.09 -19.77 -5.18
N LEU A 52 -21.86 -20.49 -4.09
CA LEU A 52 -21.59 -19.91 -2.78
C LEU A 52 -20.13 -19.49 -2.58
N ARG A 53 -19.24 -19.86 -3.51
CA ARG A 53 -17.82 -19.50 -3.40
C ARG A 53 -17.64 -17.99 -3.24
N PRO A 54 -16.77 -17.58 -2.31
CA PRO A 54 -16.55 -16.17 -2.03
C PRO A 54 -15.92 -15.45 -3.22
N SER A 55 -16.22 -14.16 -3.33
CA SER A 55 -15.56 -13.25 -4.24
C SER A 55 -15.46 -11.87 -3.60
N GLU A 56 -14.54 -11.04 -4.09
CA GLU A 56 -14.41 -9.64 -3.64
C GLU A 56 -15.76 -8.92 -3.64
N ARG A 57 -16.55 -9.11 -4.71
CA ARG A 57 -17.86 -8.48 -4.86
C ARG A 57 -18.84 -8.95 -3.79
N LYS A 58 -19.01 -10.28 -3.60
CA LYS A 58 -19.97 -10.83 -2.63
C LYS A 58 -19.66 -10.38 -1.20
N VAL A 59 -18.40 -10.51 -0.78
CA VAL A 59 -17.96 -10.11 0.56
C VAL A 59 -18.14 -8.61 0.76
N ARG A 60 -17.81 -7.79 -0.23
CA ARG A 60 -17.98 -6.34 -0.15
C ARG A 60 -19.45 -5.96 -0.05
N ASP A 61 -20.30 -6.55 -0.90
CA ASP A 61 -21.71 -6.20 -0.98
C ASP A 61 -22.43 -6.60 0.33
N GLU A 62 -22.11 -7.77 0.90
CA GLU A 62 -22.61 -8.23 2.21
C GLU A 62 -22.20 -7.30 3.37
N LEU A 63 -20.91 -6.92 3.44
CA LEU A 63 -20.43 -6.01 4.47
C LEU A 63 -20.96 -4.57 4.31
N VAL A 64 -21.34 -4.18 3.09
CA VAL A 64 -21.97 -2.88 2.84
C VAL A 64 -23.45 -2.91 3.23
N ALA A 65 -24.15 -4.01 2.99
CA ALA A 65 -25.54 -4.20 3.38
C ALA A 65 -25.72 -4.22 4.90
N ASN A 66 -24.79 -4.86 5.62
CA ASN A 66 -24.82 -5.02 7.07
C ASN A 66 -23.87 -4.05 7.80
N LYS A 67 -23.87 -2.76 7.41
CA LYS A 67 -23.08 -1.76 8.11
C LYS A 67 -23.76 -1.33 9.40
N ASP A 68 -22.95 -1.25 10.46
CA ASP A 68 -23.35 -0.56 11.68
C ASP A 68 -23.33 0.97 11.51
N ASP A 69 -24.17 1.66 12.28
CA ASP A 69 -24.30 3.13 12.24
C ASP A 69 -22.96 3.88 12.40
N TRP A 70 -22.10 3.40 13.30
CA TRP A 70 -20.80 4.02 13.56
C TRP A 70 -19.87 3.97 12.33
N GLN A 71 -20.04 2.98 11.45
CA GLN A 71 -19.21 2.83 10.24
C GLN A 71 -19.47 3.95 9.22
N TYR A 72 -20.65 4.58 9.24
CA TYR A 72 -21.00 5.69 8.36
C TYR A 72 -20.29 7.00 8.73
N GLN A 73 -19.69 7.08 9.92
CA GLN A 73 -18.84 8.21 10.32
C GLN A 73 -17.45 8.16 9.67
N LEU A 74 -17.10 7.05 9.02
CA LEU A 74 -15.81 6.79 8.42
C LEU A 74 -15.92 6.67 6.91
N SER A 75 -14.80 6.84 6.21
CA SER A 75 -14.78 6.77 4.74
C SER A 75 -15.20 5.38 4.24
N ALA A 76 -16.26 5.33 3.43
CA ALA A 76 -16.71 4.09 2.78
C ALA A 76 -15.63 3.47 1.87
N ARG A 77 -14.68 4.27 1.38
CA ARG A 77 -13.57 3.80 0.55
C ARG A 77 -12.61 2.92 1.34
N CYS A 78 -12.50 3.12 2.66
CA CYS A 78 -11.66 2.30 3.51
C CYS A 78 -12.11 0.82 3.49
N LEU A 79 -13.42 0.58 3.62
CA LEU A 79 -14.02 -0.76 3.50
C LEU A 79 -13.83 -1.32 2.09
N GLN A 80 -14.16 -0.54 1.06
CA GLN A 80 -14.09 -1.04 -0.32
C GLN A 80 -12.67 -1.42 -0.74
N LEU A 81 -11.68 -0.58 -0.40
CA LEU A 81 -10.28 -0.89 -0.65
C LEU A 81 -9.76 -2.00 0.28
N ALA A 82 -10.36 -2.16 1.47
CA ALA A 82 -10.07 -3.32 2.32
C ALA A 82 -10.39 -4.65 1.66
N ILE A 83 -11.60 -4.76 1.14
CA ILE A 83 -12.08 -5.97 0.51
C ILE A 83 -11.40 -6.18 -0.84
N SER A 84 -11.10 -5.11 -1.57
CA SER A 84 -10.32 -5.21 -2.81
C SER A 84 -8.90 -5.74 -2.59
N ASP A 85 -8.20 -5.26 -1.56
CA ASP A 85 -6.91 -5.81 -1.19
C ASP A 85 -7.02 -7.29 -0.72
N LEU A 86 -8.12 -7.67 -0.07
CA LEU A 86 -8.36 -9.05 0.37
C LEU A 86 -8.58 -9.98 -0.83
N GLY A 87 -9.40 -9.56 -1.79
CA GLY A 87 -9.62 -10.28 -3.05
C GLY A 87 -8.32 -10.49 -3.83
N LYS A 88 -7.47 -9.45 -3.91
CA LYS A 88 -6.13 -9.56 -4.49
C LYS A 88 -5.23 -10.52 -3.72
N ALA A 89 -5.27 -10.50 -2.38
CA ALA A 89 -4.47 -11.41 -1.57
C ALA A 89 -4.87 -12.88 -1.80
N TRP A 90 -6.17 -13.16 -1.93
CA TRP A 90 -6.66 -14.48 -2.34
C TRP A 90 -6.26 -14.84 -3.78
N GLY A 91 -6.39 -13.92 -4.73
CA GLY A 91 -5.93 -14.14 -6.10
C GLY A 91 -4.43 -14.48 -6.17
N ASN A 92 -3.61 -13.79 -5.39
CA ASN A 92 -2.18 -14.07 -5.26
C ASN A 92 -1.90 -15.44 -4.61
N PHE A 93 -2.69 -15.83 -3.60
CA PHE A 93 -2.55 -17.15 -2.96
C PHE A 93 -2.74 -18.31 -3.95
N PHE A 94 -3.66 -18.18 -4.90
CA PHE A 94 -3.86 -19.18 -5.94
C PHE A 94 -2.78 -19.16 -7.03
N ASN A 95 -2.00 -18.08 -7.13
CA ASN A 95 -0.86 -17.98 -8.03
C ASN A 95 0.44 -18.42 -7.33
N LYS A 96 0.73 -19.73 -7.39
CA LYS A 96 1.91 -20.35 -6.74
C LYS A 96 3.27 -19.87 -7.28
N ALA A 97 3.31 -19.09 -8.36
CA ALA A 97 4.55 -18.54 -8.92
C ALA A 97 5.03 -17.26 -8.20
N MET A 98 4.26 -16.71 -7.27
CA MET A 98 4.68 -15.50 -6.53
C MET A 98 5.65 -15.81 -5.38
N PRO A 99 6.70 -15.01 -5.14
CA PRO A 99 7.72 -15.27 -4.10
C PRO A 99 7.18 -15.38 -2.67
N ASP A 100 6.08 -14.68 -2.36
CA ASP A 100 5.46 -14.62 -1.02
C ASP A 100 4.01 -15.14 -1.04
N TRP A 101 3.74 -16.16 -1.87
CA TRP A 101 2.41 -16.76 -1.96
C TRP A 101 1.99 -17.39 -0.62
N GLY A 102 0.82 -17.02 -0.10
CA GLY A 102 0.36 -17.50 1.20
C GLY A 102 -1.07 -17.08 1.51
N LYS A 103 -1.77 -17.90 2.31
CA LYS A 103 -3.17 -17.64 2.68
C LYS A 103 -3.27 -16.29 3.41
N PRO A 104 -4.24 -15.41 3.06
CA PRO A 104 -4.48 -14.19 3.80
C PRO A 104 -4.73 -14.47 5.30
N LYS A 105 -4.14 -13.65 6.16
CA LYS A 105 -4.24 -13.79 7.63
C LYS A 105 -4.99 -12.62 8.24
N PHE A 106 -5.58 -12.84 9.41
CA PHE A 106 -6.15 -11.78 10.24
C PHE A 106 -5.06 -10.79 10.63
N LYS A 107 -5.41 -9.50 10.64
CA LYS A 107 -4.53 -8.41 11.00
C LYS A 107 -4.64 -8.12 12.50
N SER A 108 -3.50 -8.03 13.17
CA SER A 108 -3.40 -7.68 14.59
C SER A 108 -3.27 -6.16 14.79
N LYS A 109 -3.89 -5.64 15.86
CA LYS A 109 -3.69 -4.24 16.32
C LYS A 109 -2.26 -3.98 16.81
N LYS A 110 -1.55 -5.03 17.25
CA LYS A 110 -0.16 -4.96 17.72
C LYS A 110 0.88 -4.99 16.59
N ALA A 111 0.46 -5.09 15.32
CA ALA A 111 1.42 -5.11 14.23
C ALA A 111 2.13 -3.74 14.14
N PRO A 112 3.46 -3.73 13.90
CA PRO A 112 4.29 -2.52 13.99
C PRO A 112 3.87 -1.42 13.03
N ARG A 113 3.18 -1.80 11.94
CA ARG A 113 2.65 -0.90 10.94
C ARG A 113 1.14 -1.10 10.79
N GLN A 114 0.38 -0.04 11.08
CA GLN A 114 -1.07 0.03 10.85
C GLN A 114 -1.34 1.08 9.79
N GLY A 115 -2.28 0.85 8.89
CA GLY A 115 -2.54 1.79 7.81
C GLY A 115 -3.80 1.50 7.03
N PHE A 116 -4.18 2.45 6.20
CA PHE A 116 -5.33 2.39 5.32
C PHE A 116 -5.01 2.96 3.94
N LYS A 117 -5.91 2.71 2.98
CA LYS A 117 -5.82 3.25 1.63
C LYS A 117 -7.01 4.14 1.36
N THR A 118 -6.81 5.15 0.53
CA THR A 118 -7.89 6.00 0.02
C THR A 118 -7.52 6.51 -1.37
N ASP A 119 -8.50 6.49 -2.26
CA ASP A 119 -8.46 7.09 -3.59
C ASP A 119 -9.14 8.47 -3.62
N ARG A 120 -9.55 8.97 -2.45
CA ARG A 120 -10.16 10.30 -2.29
C ARG A 120 -9.19 11.35 -1.75
N ALA A 121 -7.97 10.93 -1.40
CA ALA A 121 -6.92 11.85 -1.01
C ALA A 121 -6.62 12.83 -2.16
N LYS A 122 -6.40 14.09 -1.80
CA LYS A 122 -5.99 15.15 -2.72
C LYS A 122 -4.79 15.88 -2.14
N VAL A 123 -3.96 16.45 -3.01
CA VAL A 123 -2.91 17.39 -2.59
C VAL A 123 -3.39 18.80 -2.91
N ILE A 124 -3.48 19.65 -1.89
CA ILE A 124 -3.95 21.03 -2.01
C ILE A 124 -2.96 21.91 -1.27
N ASN A 125 -2.39 22.89 -1.97
CA ASN A 125 -1.39 23.83 -1.41
C ASN A 125 -0.25 23.10 -0.64
N GLY A 126 0.27 22.02 -1.22
CA GLY A 126 1.34 21.21 -0.62
C GLY A 126 0.95 20.43 0.64
N LYS A 127 -0.35 20.29 0.93
CA LYS A 127 -0.88 19.52 2.06
C LYS A 127 -1.78 18.39 1.57
N LEU A 128 -1.86 17.31 2.34
CA LEU A 128 -2.70 16.17 2.06
C LEU A 128 -4.10 16.42 2.64
N ARG A 129 -5.11 16.47 1.77
CA ARG A 129 -6.52 16.53 2.15
C ARG A 129 -7.14 15.15 2.02
N LEU A 130 -7.78 14.69 3.10
CA LEU A 130 -8.61 13.48 3.10
C LEU A 130 -10.08 13.85 2.85
N ASP A 131 -10.88 12.86 2.46
CA ASP A 131 -12.32 13.02 2.34
C ASP A 131 -12.95 13.32 3.69
N LYS A 132 -13.79 14.36 3.70
CA LYS A 132 -14.44 14.89 4.90
C LYS A 132 -15.74 14.11 5.17
N PRO A 133 -15.91 13.52 6.36
CA PRO A 133 -17.18 12.90 6.76
C PRO A 133 -18.34 13.92 6.77
N ARG A 134 -19.56 13.42 6.55
CA ARG A 134 -20.78 14.24 6.65
C ARG A 134 -20.96 14.75 8.08
N GLY A 135 -21.50 15.96 8.25
CA GLY A 135 -21.80 16.54 9.57
C GLY A 135 -20.61 17.16 10.32
N ILE A 136 -19.36 16.92 9.91
CA ILE A 136 -18.20 17.58 10.51
C ILE A 136 -18.12 19.03 10.00
N LYS A 137 -18.01 20.02 10.90
CA LYS A 137 -17.80 21.43 10.49
C LYS A 137 -16.33 21.69 10.16
N THR A 138 -15.44 21.33 11.08
CA THR A 138 -14.01 21.65 11.00
C THR A 138 -13.21 20.49 10.41
N TRP A 139 -12.48 20.72 9.33
CA TRP A 139 -11.62 19.72 8.68
C TRP A 139 -10.29 20.34 8.30
N TYR A 140 -9.20 19.58 8.46
CA TYR A 140 -7.85 20.13 8.33
C TYR A 140 -7.03 19.36 7.30
N ASP A 141 -6.26 20.12 6.53
CA ASP A 141 -5.26 19.55 5.63
C ASP A 141 -3.99 19.19 6.41
N ILE A 142 -3.42 18.04 6.08
CA ILE A 142 -2.27 17.47 6.77
C ILE A 142 -0.98 17.95 6.08
N LYS A 143 -0.13 18.66 6.82
CA LYS A 143 1.21 19.04 6.33
C LYS A 143 2.04 17.78 6.12
N PHE A 144 2.87 17.75 5.08
CA PHE A 144 3.81 16.66 4.86
C PHE A 144 5.17 17.16 4.38
N LYS A 145 6.21 16.34 4.53
CA LYS A 145 7.57 16.59 4.00
C LYS A 145 8.12 15.36 3.30
N GLY A 146 8.99 15.57 2.31
CA GLY A 146 9.71 14.52 1.58
C GLY A 146 9.20 14.22 0.17
N ALA A 147 8.21 14.97 -0.34
CA ALA A 147 7.84 14.88 -1.75
C ALA A 147 8.91 15.58 -2.60
N LYS A 148 9.31 14.94 -3.71
CA LYS A 148 10.23 15.49 -4.71
C LYS A 148 9.50 16.26 -5.81
N SER A 149 8.34 15.74 -6.24
CA SER A 149 7.44 16.38 -7.20
C SER A 149 6.00 16.15 -6.75
N LEU A 150 5.05 16.97 -7.18
CA LEU A 150 3.62 16.75 -6.94
C LEU A 150 2.85 16.74 -8.26
N GLU A 151 3.56 16.53 -9.37
CA GLU A 151 3.00 16.50 -10.71
C GLU A 151 2.26 15.19 -10.98
N GLY A 152 1.20 15.31 -11.78
CA GLY A 152 0.37 14.20 -12.21
C GLY A 152 -0.81 13.92 -11.29
N ASP A 153 -1.55 12.86 -11.63
CA ASP A 153 -2.77 12.50 -10.94
C ASP A 153 -2.48 11.59 -9.76
N LEU A 154 -2.83 12.04 -8.55
CA LEU A 154 -2.76 11.21 -7.36
C LEU A 154 -3.77 10.06 -7.48
N LYS A 155 -3.26 8.82 -7.46
CA LYS A 155 -4.07 7.61 -7.41
C LYS A 155 -4.33 7.19 -5.96
N VAL A 156 -4.46 5.89 -5.73
CA VAL A 156 -4.74 5.33 -4.40
C VAL A 156 -3.57 5.58 -3.44
N ALA A 157 -3.72 6.55 -2.54
CA ALA A 157 -2.75 6.82 -1.50
C ALA A 157 -2.81 5.74 -0.42
N SER A 158 -1.65 5.37 0.13
CA SER A 158 -1.53 4.47 1.28
C SER A 158 -0.97 5.24 2.47
N ILE A 159 -1.73 5.36 3.54
CA ILE A 159 -1.36 6.11 4.75
C ILE A 159 -1.19 5.13 5.89
N TYR A 160 -0.13 5.29 6.68
CA TYR A 160 0.19 4.36 7.75
C TYR A 160 0.94 5.03 8.91
N ARG A 161 0.79 4.44 10.08
CA ARG A 161 1.54 4.76 11.30
C ARG A 161 2.58 3.67 11.55
N GLU A 162 3.81 4.09 11.84
CA GLU A 162 4.94 3.24 12.17
C GLU A 162 5.87 4.04 13.11
N ASN A 163 6.27 3.47 14.24
CA ASN A 163 7.09 4.14 15.27
C ASN A 163 6.54 5.53 15.66
N ASP A 164 5.23 5.59 15.95
CA ASP A 164 4.48 6.80 16.32
C ASP A 164 4.56 7.97 15.31
N LYS A 165 4.95 7.66 14.08
CA LYS A 165 5.01 8.62 12.97
C LYS A 165 4.06 8.20 11.87
N TYR A 166 3.38 9.19 11.30
CA TYR A 166 2.51 8.99 10.15
C TYR A 166 3.29 9.21 8.86
N TRP A 167 3.02 8.35 7.89
CA TRP A 167 3.63 8.34 6.57
C TRP A 167 2.55 8.14 5.52
N ALA A 168 2.78 8.66 4.33
CA ALA A 168 1.98 8.36 3.16
C ALA A 168 2.87 7.91 2.00
N SER A 169 2.40 6.92 1.26
CA SER A 169 2.87 6.63 -0.10
C SER A 169 1.86 7.24 -1.07
N LEU A 170 2.33 8.19 -1.87
CA LEU A 170 1.54 8.96 -2.82
C LEU A 170 1.95 8.55 -4.25
N PRO A 171 1.21 7.64 -4.91
CA PRO A 171 1.43 7.28 -6.30
C PRO A 171 0.82 8.33 -7.23
N PHE A 172 1.67 9.00 -8.00
CA PHE A 172 1.25 9.92 -9.05
C PHE A 172 1.37 9.25 -10.40
N GLU A 173 0.29 9.25 -11.16
CA GLU A 173 0.33 8.92 -12.58
C GLU A 173 0.85 10.13 -13.34
N VAL A 174 2.01 9.97 -13.96
CA VAL A 174 2.66 11.00 -14.77
C VAL A 174 2.81 10.52 -16.20
N GLU A 175 2.61 11.44 -17.14
CA GLU A 175 3.08 11.27 -18.50
C GLU A 175 4.60 11.38 -18.52
N ILE A 176 5.24 10.43 -19.18
CA ILE A 176 6.68 10.48 -19.40
C ILE A 176 6.88 10.62 -20.89
N THR A 177 7.48 11.73 -21.28
CA THR A 177 7.96 11.93 -22.64
C THR A 177 8.99 10.85 -22.94
N LYS A 178 8.65 9.94 -23.85
CA LYS A 178 9.59 8.92 -24.31
C LYS A 178 10.75 9.64 -24.98
N LYS A 179 11.98 9.34 -24.55
CA LYS A 179 13.17 9.82 -25.27
C LYS A 179 13.14 9.26 -26.69
N GLY A 180 13.60 10.07 -27.65
CA GLY A 180 13.78 9.62 -29.03
C GLY A 180 14.66 8.37 -29.07
N LYS A 181 14.31 7.43 -29.96
CA LYS A 181 15.15 6.25 -30.19
C LYS A 181 16.46 6.72 -30.81
N THR A 182 17.59 6.26 -30.27
CA THR A 182 18.92 6.60 -30.78
C THR A 182 19.33 5.72 -31.97
N GLY A 183 18.62 4.62 -32.25
CA GLY A 183 19.00 3.63 -33.26
C GLY A 183 20.11 2.66 -32.80
N ASN A 184 20.87 3.04 -31.78
CA ASN A 184 21.94 2.23 -31.21
C ASN A 184 21.39 1.08 -30.35
N LYS A 185 22.02 -0.10 -30.47
CA LYS A 185 21.79 -1.23 -29.58
C LYS A 185 22.87 -1.24 -28.52
N THR A 186 22.49 -1.39 -27.26
CA THR A 186 23.43 -1.59 -26.16
C THR A 186 23.00 -2.82 -25.35
N ALA A 187 23.97 -3.49 -24.75
CA ALA A 187 23.74 -4.54 -23.77
C ALA A 187 24.27 -4.05 -22.42
N VAL A 188 23.58 -4.42 -21.34
CA VAL A 188 23.96 -4.05 -19.98
C VAL A 188 24.18 -5.33 -19.18
N ASP A 189 25.40 -5.51 -18.69
CA ASP A 189 25.77 -6.58 -17.76
C ASP A 189 25.92 -6.00 -16.34
N ILE A 190 25.12 -6.51 -15.41
CA ILE A 190 24.98 -5.97 -14.06
C ILE A 190 25.77 -6.84 -13.08
N ASN A 191 26.81 -6.24 -12.48
CA ASN A 191 27.65 -6.89 -11.48
C ASN A 191 27.47 -6.22 -10.11
N VAL A 192 27.89 -6.91 -9.05
CA VAL A 192 27.73 -6.46 -7.65
C VAL A 192 28.37 -5.08 -7.38
N GLY A 193 29.42 -4.72 -8.11
CA GLY A 193 30.15 -3.46 -7.90
C GLY A 193 30.30 -2.57 -9.13
N HIS A 194 29.76 -2.98 -10.27
CA HIS A 194 29.89 -2.23 -11.50
C HIS A 194 28.83 -2.66 -12.52
N ILE A 195 28.65 -1.82 -13.52
CA ILE A 195 27.83 -2.10 -14.69
C ILE A 195 28.74 -2.03 -15.90
N ASN A 196 28.77 -3.09 -16.69
CA ASN A 196 29.41 -3.08 -18.00
C ASN A 196 28.33 -2.77 -19.04
N TYR A 197 28.64 -1.87 -19.95
CA TYR A 197 27.81 -1.58 -21.11
C TYR A 197 28.70 -1.37 -22.33
N THR A 198 28.10 -1.23 -23.52
CA THR A 198 28.83 -1.24 -24.80
C THR A 198 29.96 -0.20 -24.87
N GLU A 199 29.85 0.92 -24.17
CA GLU A 199 30.86 2.00 -24.20
C GLU A 199 31.79 1.97 -22.98
N GLY A 200 31.68 0.98 -22.10
CA GLY A 200 32.63 0.78 -21.01
C GLY A 200 32.02 0.33 -19.69
N LYS A 201 32.72 0.62 -18.60
CA LYS A 201 32.41 0.15 -17.26
C LYS A 201 32.13 1.30 -16.32
N VAL A 202 30.96 1.29 -15.67
CA VAL A 202 30.59 2.23 -14.62
C VAL A 202 30.72 1.52 -13.28
N ASN A 203 31.66 1.98 -12.44
CA ASN A 203 31.76 1.46 -11.07
C ASN A 203 30.59 1.98 -10.24
N THR A 204 29.84 1.07 -9.62
CA THR A 204 28.65 1.38 -8.82
C THR A 204 28.84 1.09 -7.33
N LEU A 205 29.95 0.42 -6.95
CA LEU A 205 30.23 0.00 -5.58
C LEU A 205 30.49 1.21 -4.64
N PRO A 206 29.60 1.52 -3.68
CA PRO A 206 29.83 2.60 -2.73
C PRO A 206 30.93 2.23 -1.74
N ASP A 207 31.69 3.22 -1.25
CA ASP A 207 32.78 2.97 -0.28
C ASP A 207 32.29 2.37 1.05
N HIS A 208 31.06 2.71 1.47
CA HIS A 208 30.43 2.08 2.63
C HIS A 208 30.25 0.56 2.44
N LEU A 209 29.89 0.12 1.24
CA LEU A 209 29.68 -1.30 0.94
C LEU A 209 31.02 -2.07 1.00
N LYS A 210 32.13 -1.45 0.55
CA LYS A 210 33.48 -2.02 0.70
C LYS A 210 33.82 -2.30 2.17
N LYS A 211 33.46 -1.37 3.09
CA LYS A 211 33.67 -1.56 4.55
C LYS A 211 32.84 -2.72 5.09
N LEU A 212 31.58 -2.83 4.69
CA LEU A 212 30.71 -3.95 5.08
C LEU A 212 31.25 -5.29 4.59
N TYR A 213 31.72 -5.39 3.34
CA TYR A 213 32.32 -6.63 2.82
C TYR A 213 33.57 -7.05 3.59
N LYS A 214 34.45 -6.12 3.99
CA LYS A 214 35.60 -6.44 4.85
C LYS A 214 35.16 -7.01 6.19
N ARG A 215 34.11 -6.44 6.80
CA ARG A 215 33.55 -6.88 8.07
C ARG A 215 32.92 -8.27 7.96
N ILE A 216 32.14 -8.53 6.91
CA ILE A 216 31.57 -9.85 6.63
C ILE A 216 32.68 -10.89 6.45
N LYS A 217 33.70 -10.60 5.63
CA LYS A 217 34.84 -11.50 5.39
C LYS A 217 35.60 -11.83 6.68
N HIS A 218 35.69 -10.90 7.62
CA HIS A 218 36.29 -11.15 8.93
C HIS A 218 35.45 -12.13 9.76
N TYR A 219 34.13 -11.95 9.82
CA TYR A 219 33.25 -12.84 10.60
C TYR A 219 33.06 -14.22 9.97
N GLN A 220 33.16 -14.36 8.64
CA GLN A 220 33.08 -15.65 7.93
C GLN A 220 34.36 -16.49 7.99
N ARG A 221 35.40 -16.01 8.69
CA ARG A 221 36.65 -16.78 8.94
C ARG A 221 36.60 -17.58 10.24
N GLN A 222 35.52 -17.46 11.00
CA GLN A 222 35.14 -18.32 12.13
C GLN A 222 34.25 -19.44 11.60
#